data_AF-X1R338-F1
#
_entry.id   AF-X1R338-F1
#
_cell.length_a   1.000
_cell.length_b   1.000
_cell.length_c   1.000
_cell.angle_alpha   90.00
_cell.angle_beta   90.00
_cell.angle_gamma   90.00
#
_symmetry.space_group_name_H-M   'P 1'
#
loop_
_entity.id
_entity.type
_entity.pdbx_description
1 polymer ?
#
loop_
_entity_poly.entity_id
_entity_poly.type
_entity_poly.pdbx_seq_one_letter_code
_entity_poly.pdbx_strand_id
1 'polypeptide(L)' 'MFWPFSIYKLLRPEEKYICAPVRILHETEKAILIDNGIKIWLSKSQIHGIRLKNNTFEVYVKESTVG' A
#
# COMPACT_ATOMS: atom_id res chain seq x y z
N MET A 1 10.03 15.94 4.79
CA MET A 1 8.94 16.75 4.18
C MET A 1 7.63 16.09 4.59
N PHE A 2 6.88 16.74 5.50
CA PHE A 2 5.65 16.18 6.10
C PHE A 2 4.59 15.91 5.02
N TRP A 3 4.16 14.66 4.95
CA TRP A 3 3.26 14.11 3.95
C TRP A 3 1.82 14.65 4.13
N PRO A 4 1.08 15.03 3.06
CA PRO A 4 -0.25 15.66 3.14
C PRO A 4 -1.39 14.69 3.49
N PHE A 5 -1.09 13.58 4.17
CA PHE A 5 -2.00 12.45 4.37
C PHE A 5 -3.06 12.69 5.44
N SER A 6 -3.01 13.81 6.17
CA SER A 6 -3.90 14.08 7.30
C SER A 6 -5.21 14.75 6.91
N ILE A 7 -5.26 15.57 5.85
CA ILE A 7 -6.45 16.40 5.55
C ILE A 7 -7.34 15.70 4.51
N TYR A 8 -6.74 15.07 3.51
CA TYR A 8 -7.49 14.32 2.48
C TYR A 8 -8.29 13.15 3.06
N LYS A 9 -7.73 12.42 4.05
CA LYS A 9 -8.45 11.35 4.78
C LYS A 9 -9.66 11.85 5.56
N LEU A 10 -9.65 13.10 6.02
CA LEU A 10 -10.78 13.72 6.71
C LEU A 10 -11.86 14.19 5.72
N LEU A 11 -11.44 14.65 4.54
CA LEU A 11 -12.34 15.20 3.51
C LEU A 11 -13.05 14.13 2.66
N ARG A 12 -12.49 12.92 2.56
CA ARG A 12 -13.08 11.79 1.81
C ARG A 12 -13.06 10.49 2.65
N PRO A 13 -14.03 10.28 3.56
CA PRO A 13 -14.10 9.07 4.38
C PRO A 13 -14.35 7.78 3.57
N GLU A 14 -14.75 7.90 2.30
CA GLU A 14 -14.99 6.78 1.39
C GLU A 14 -13.69 6.10 0.92
N GLU A 15 -12.58 6.85 0.85
CA GLU A 15 -11.29 6.28 0.44
C GLU A 15 -10.53 5.75 1.66
N LYS A 16 -10.84 4.51 2.04
CA LYS A 16 -10.07 3.78 3.04
C LYS A 16 -8.76 3.30 2.45
N TYR A 17 -7.68 3.56 3.16
CA TYR A 17 -6.33 3.10 2.81
C TYR A 17 -5.84 2.17 3.90
N ILE A 18 -5.32 1.02 3.49
CA ILE A 18 -4.73 0.04 4.39
C ILE A 18 -3.21 0.01 4.22
N CYS A 19 -2.52 -0.32 5.30
CA CYS A 19 -1.08 -0.52 5.32
C CYS A 19 -0.84 -2.01 5.48
N ALA A 20 -0.14 -2.62 4.52
CA ALA A 20 0.03 -4.06 4.52
C ALA A 20 1.44 -4.47 4.06
N PRO A 21 1.98 -5.57 4.60
CA PRO A 21 3.31 -6.04 4.26
C PRO A 21 3.33 -6.61 2.84
N VAL A 22 4.36 -6.25 2.08
CA VAL A 22 4.61 -6.75 0.73
C VAL A 22 5.99 -7.34 0.59
N ARG A 23 6.13 -8.23 -0.39
CA ARG A 23 7.42 -8.60 -0.95
C ARG A 23 7.55 -7.94 -2.32
N ILE A 24 8.56 -7.09 -2.47
CA ILE A 24 8.91 -6.47 -3.74
C ILE A 24 9.74 -7.50 -4.51
N LEU A 25 9.19 -8.05 -5.59
CA LEU A 25 9.91 -8.98 -6.46
C LEU A 25 10.74 -8.24 -7.52
N HIS A 26 10.24 -7.09 -7.98
CA HIS A 26 10.94 -6.25 -8.95
C HIS A 26 10.72 -4.79 -8.57
N GLU A 27 11.80 -4.03 -8.44
CA GLU A 27 11.83 -2.70 -7.83
C GLU A 27 10.98 -1.65 -8.57
N THR A 28 10.57 -1.93 -9.81
CA THR A 28 10.07 -0.91 -10.74
C THR A 28 8.61 -1.03 -11.17
N GLU A 29 7.95 -2.19 -11.04
CA GLU A 29 6.65 -2.39 -11.69
C GLU A 29 5.59 -3.10 -10.84
N LYS A 30 5.98 -4.12 -10.05
CA LYS A 30 5.03 -5.00 -9.37
C LYS A 30 5.50 -5.40 -7.98
N ALA A 31 4.61 -5.26 -6.99
CA ALA A 31 4.78 -5.81 -5.65
C ALA A 31 3.79 -6.96 -5.42
N ILE A 32 4.17 -7.94 -4.60
CA ILE A 32 3.24 -8.95 -4.11
C ILE A 32 2.81 -8.56 -2.71
N LEU A 33 1.52 -8.28 -2.56
CA LEU A 33 0.84 -8.22 -1.28
C LEU A 33 0.55 -9.63 -0.79
N ILE A 34 0.93 -9.91 0.45
CA ILE A 34 0.61 -11.17 1.12
C ILE A 34 -0.28 -10.82 2.30
N ASP A 35 -1.59 -10.99 2.13
CA ASP A 35 -2.57 -10.79 3.20
C ASP A 35 -3.29 -12.12 3.48
N ASN A 36 -3.24 -12.60 4.72
CA ASN A 36 -3.88 -13.85 5.15
C ASN A 36 -3.62 -15.07 4.23
N GLY A 37 -2.45 -15.15 3.59
CA GLY A 37 -2.07 -16.24 2.68
C GLY A 37 -2.49 -16.02 1.21
N ILE A 38 -3.27 -14.97 0.92
CA ILE A 38 -3.63 -14.54 -0.43
C ILE A 38 -2.49 -13.70 -1.00
N LYS A 39 -2.08 -14.03 -2.24
CA LYS A 39 -1.05 -13.28 -2.97
C LYS A 39 -1.71 -12.42 -4.04
N ILE A 40 -1.64 -11.11 -3.85
CA ILE A 40 -2.21 -10.13 -4.79
C ILE A 40 -1.08 -9.37 -5.46
N TRP A 41 -1.13 -9.27 -6.79
CA TRP A 41 -0.20 -8.44 -7.54
C TRP A 41 -0.65 -6.99 -7.53
N LEU A 42 0.21 -6.12 -7.02
CA LEU A 42 0.02 -4.68 -7.01
C LEU A 42 0.93 -4.04 -8.04
N SER A 43 0.34 -3.30 -8.96
CA SER A 43 1.07 -2.42 -9.88
C SER A 43 1.52 -1.14 -9.16
N LYS A 44 2.57 -0.50 -9.67
CA LYS A 44 3.08 0.76 -9.09
C LYS A 44 2.02 1.85 -8.94
N SER A 45 1.04 1.93 -9.84
CA SER A 45 -0.05 2.92 -9.79
C SER A 45 -1.01 2.71 -8.62
N GLN A 46 -1.06 1.50 -8.06
CA GLN A 46 -1.88 1.16 -6.90
C GLN A 46 -1.17 1.43 -5.57
N ILE A 47 0.15 1.66 -5.61
CA ILE A 47 0.99 1.89 -4.43
C ILE A 47 1.08 3.39 -4.18
N HIS A 48 0.43 3.85 -3.12
CA HIS A 48 0.43 5.26 -2.72
C HIS A 48 1.65 5.65 -1.88
N GLY A 49 2.31 4.67 -1.25
CA GLY A 49 3.50 4.89 -0.46
C GLY A 49 4.16 3.58 -0.07
N ILE A 50 5.46 3.64 0.16
CA ILE A 50 6.27 2.50 0.61
C ILE A 50 6.98 2.92 1.89
N ARG A 51 7.00 2.03 2.88
CA ARG A 51 7.74 2.19 4.12
C ARG A 51 8.53 0.92 4.40
N LEU A 52 9.77 1.06 4.81
CA LEU A 52 10.55 -0.06 5.36
C LEU A 52 10.41 -0.05 6.89
N LYS A 53 9.98 -1.15 7.47
CA LYS A 53 9.84 -1.33 8.92
C LYS A 53 10.33 -2.72 9.30
N ASN A 54 11.29 -2.80 10.23
CA ASN A 54 11.85 -4.08 10.70
C ASN A 54 12.26 -5.02 9.55
N ASN A 55 12.98 -4.48 8.55
CA ASN A 55 13.43 -5.20 7.35
C ASN A 55 12.29 -5.77 6.47
N THR A 56 11.06 -5.31 6.67
CA THR A 56 9.87 -5.69 5.91
C THR A 56 9.31 -4.45 5.21
N PHE A 57 9.00 -4.58 3.93
CA PHE A 57 8.36 -3.51 3.17
C PHE A 57 6.87 -3.50 3.46
N GLU A 58 6.35 -2.35 3.84
CA GLU A 58 4.92 -2.07 3.98
C GLU A 58 4.52 -1.09 2.87
N VAL A 59 3.37 -1.33 2.24
CA VAL A 59 2.81 -0.41 1.25
C VAL A 59 1.48 0.13 1.72
N TYR A 60 1.21 1.37 1.32
CA TYR A 60 -0.09 2.01 1.45
C TYR A 60 -0.86 1.81 0.15
N VAL A 61 -2.01 1.14 0.24
CA VAL A 61 -2.90 0.87 -0.89
C VAL A 61 -4.34 1.22 -0.51
N LYS A 62 -5.19 1.48 -1.50
CA LYS A 62 -6.63 1.63 -1.26
C LYS A 62 -7.23 0.28 -0.86
N GLU A 63 -8.14 0.27 0.10
CA GLU A 63 -8.84 -0.94 0.56
C GLU A 63 -9.58 -1.62 -0.60
N SER A 64 -10.17 -0.83 -1.52
CA SER A 64 -10.84 -1.33 -2.72
C SER A 64 -9.93 -2.08 -3.71
N THR A 65 -8.61 -2.01 -3.54
CA THR A 65 -7.65 -2.74 -4.37
C THR A 65 -7.43 -4.18 -3.88
N VAL A 66 -7.87 -4.49 -2.66
CA VAL A 66 -7.63 -5.77 -1.97
C VAL A 66 -8.94 -6.58 -1.85
N GLY A 67 -9.97 -6.18 -2.61
CA GLY A 67 -11.29 -6.82 -2.68
C GLY A 67 -11.39 -7.87 -3.77
#